data_AF-A0A2Z5UGY1-F1
#
_entry.id   AF-A0A2Z5UGY1-F1
#
_cell.length_a   1.000
_cell.length_b   1.000
_cell.length_c   1.000
_cell.angle_alpha   90.00
_cell.angle_beta   90.00
_cell.angle_gamma   90.00
#
_symmetry.space_group_name_H-M   'P 1'
#
loop_
_entity.id
_entity.type
_entity.pdbx_description
1 polymer ?
#
loop_
_entity_poly.entity_id
_entity_poly.type
_entity_poly.pdbx_seq_one_letter_code
_entity_poly.pdbx_strand_id
1 'polypeptide(L)'
;MRDLIPMTEIEETTFETGRRNGLADGFTVPRHLPGDVTASCTFVTGTGSSIPEAMLIVAEMLGAMAISNARRISGWRGQTEPARLTDRQRDCVLWAARGKTDWEISRILGISRGTVIQHLKDARERYDTHKRASLILCALYDGLISFADIFRWLARR
;
A
#
# COMPACT_ATOMS: atom_id res chain seq x y z
N MET A 1 -5.92 -22.98 17.48
CA MET A 1 -5.22 -22.12 16.48
C MET A 1 -4.16 -22.88 15.67
N ARG A 2 -3.53 -23.95 16.20
CA ARG A 2 -2.55 -24.79 15.49
C ARG A 2 -3.09 -25.55 14.26
N ASP A 3 -4.41 -25.66 14.12
CA ASP A 3 -5.05 -26.45 13.05
C ASP A 3 -5.43 -25.65 11.81
N LEU A 4 -5.26 -24.32 11.81
CA LEU A 4 -5.70 -23.45 10.71
C LEU A 4 -4.62 -23.23 9.64
N ILE A 5 -3.33 -23.28 10.02
CA ILE A 5 -2.19 -23.09 9.13
C ILE A 5 -1.08 -24.07 9.58
N PRO A 6 -0.62 -25.00 8.73
CA PRO A 6 0.49 -25.88 9.06
C PRO A 6 1.73 -25.06 9.39
N MET A 7 2.35 -25.35 10.54
CA MET A 7 3.60 -24.70 10.95
C MET A 7 4.80 -25.56 10.55
N THR A 8 5.85 -24.87 10.13
CA THR A 8 7.17 -25.46 9.95
C THR A 8 7.85 -25.69 11.31
N GLU A 9 8.83 -26.59 11.35
CA GLU A 9 9.62 -26.89 12.56
C GLU A 9 10.36 -25.65 13.11
N ILE A 10 10.81 -24.77 12.21
CA ILE A 10 11.47 -23.51 12.56
C ILE A 10 10.50 -22.55 13.26
N GLU A 11 9.28 -22.43 12.76
CA GLU A 11 8.25 -21.59 13.37
C GLU A 11 7.88 -22.14 14.75
N GLU A 12 7.68 -23.46 14.88
CA GLU A 12 7.37 -24.09 16.17
C GLU A 12 8.44 -23.83 17.21
N THR A 13 9.72 -24.00 16.84
CA THR A 13 10.86 -23.71 17.71
C THR A 13 10.90 -22.23 18.12
N THR A 14 10.60 -21.32 17.19
CA THR A 14 10.57 -19.87 17.44
C THR A 14 9.47 -19.51 18.46
N PHE A 15 8.25 -20.01 18.27
CA PHE A 15 7.15 -19.75 19.20
C PHE A 15 7.37 -20.38 20.58
N GLU A 16 7.96 -21.58 20.64
CA GLU A 16 8.27 -22.22 21.92
C GLU A 16 9.34 -21.42 22.69
N THR A 17 10.35 -20.91 21.99
CA THR A 17 11.35 -20.00 22.58
C THR A 17 10.69 -18.72 23.08
N GLY A 18 9.76 -18.14 22.31
CA GLY A 18 8.95 -17.00 22.74
C GLY A 18 8.22 -17.27 24.05
N ARG A 19 7.48 -18.37 24.13
CA ARG A 19 6.71 -18.74 25.34
C ARG A 19 7.60 -18.87 26.58
N ARG A 20 8.77 -19.51 26.44
CA ARG A 20 9.74 -19.65 27.54
C ARG A 20 10.25 -18.31 28.06
N ASN A 21 10.23 -17.27 27.22
CA ASN A 21 10.60 -15.90 27.57
C ASN A 21 9.39 -14.99 27.84
N GLY A 22 8.19 -15.56 28.04
CA GLY A 22 6.99 -14.80 28.39
C GLY A 22 6.23 -14.20 27.20
N LEU A 23 6.61 -14.51 25.95
CA LEU A 23 5.92 -14.08 24.73
C LEU A 23 5.02 -15.23 24.25
N ALA A 24 3.75 -15.22 24.65
CA ALA A 24 2.87 -16.37 24.43
C ALA A 24 2.04 -16.27 23.15
N ASP A 25 0.97 -15.49 23.21
CA ASP A 25 0.06 -15.25 22.09
C ASP A 25 0.12 -13.78 21.68
N GLY A 26 -0.49 -13.42 20.56
CA GLY A 26 -0.43 -12.03 20.12
C GLY A 26 -1.21 -11.69 18.86
N PHE A 27 -1.29 -10.39 18.61
CA PHE A 27 -1.93 -9.80 17.44
C PHE A 27 -0.95 -8.87 16.73
N THR A 28 -0.77 -9.08 15.43
CA THR A 28 0.12 -8.28 14.59
C THR A 28 -0.69 -7.43 13.63
N VAL A 29 -0.46 -6.13 13.69
CA VAL A 29 -1.03 -5.12 12.80
C VAL A 29 -0.06 -4.88 11.64
N PRO A 30 -0.35 -5.34 10.42
CA PRO A 30 0.50 -5.10 9.26
C PRO A 30 0.15 -3.76 8.60
N ARG A 31 1.18 -3.03 8.14
CA ARG A 31 1.03 -1.90 7.25
C ARG A 31 1.90 -2.10 6.03
N HIS A 32 1.24 -2.47 4.92
CA HIS A 32 1.83 -2.48 3.60
C HIS A 32 1.26 -1.31 2.79
N LEU A 33 2.14 -0.54 2.18
CA LEU A 33 1.83 0.41 1.13
C LEU A 33 2.81 0.12 -0.01
N PRO A 34 2.34 -0.15 -1.24
CA PRO A 34 3.23 -0.26 -2.39
C PRO A 34 4.14 0.97 -2.46
N GLY A 35 5.41 0.74 -2.78
CA GLY A 35 6.45 1.77 -2.80
C GLY A 35 6.93 2.29 -1.45
N ASP A 36 6.51 1.66 -0.37
CA ASP A 36 6.93 1.99 0.98
C ASP A 36 7.44 0.74 1.72
N VAL A 37 8.05 0.94 2.89
CA VAL A 37 8.50 -0.17 3.73
C VAL A 37 7.32 -0.92 4.31
N THR A 38 7.28 -2.24 4.12
CA THR A 38 6.39 -3.10 4.89
C THR A 38 6.76 -2.99 6.37
N ALA A 39 5.82 -2.54 7.18
CA ALA A 39 6.00 -2.41 8.62
C ALA A 39 4.91 -3.21 9.34
N SER A 40 5.20 -3.62 10.57
CA SER A 40 4.20 -4.23 11.43
C SER A 40 4.40 -3.79 12.87
N CYS A 41 3.33 -3.85 13.65
CA CYS A 41 3.35 -3.65 15.10
C CYS A 41 2.70 -4.87 15.75
N THR A 42 3.42 -5.53 16.64
CA THR A 42 2.96 -6.75 17.30
C THR A 42 2.67 -6.47 18.76
N PHE A 43 1.47 -6.81 19.19
CA PHE A 43 1.04 -6.84 20.59
C PHE A 43 1.10 -8.29 21.06
N VAL A 44 1.71 -8.51 22.22
CA VAL A 44 1.93 -9.85 22.78
C VAL A 44 1.28 -9.96 24.16
N THR A 45 0.73 -11.12 24.47
CA THR A 45 0.24 -11.47 25.80
C THR A 45 1.28 -12.31 26.55
N GLY A 46 1.25 -12.20 27.88
CA GLY A 46 2.05 -13.05 28.76
C GLY A 46 1.54 -14.49 28.77
N THR A 47 2.37 -15.41 29.27
CA THR A 47 1.98 -16.81 29.48
C THR A 47 0.74 -16.91 30.37
N GLY A 48 -0.20 -17.78 29.98
CA GLY A 48 -1.46 -17.96 30.71
C GLY A 48 -2.54 -16.90 30.42
N SER A 49 -2.24 -15.86 29.64
CA SER A 49 -3.22 -14.84 29.22
C SER A 49 -3.69 -15.08 27.78
N SER A 50 -5.00 -15.02 27.55
CA SER A 50 -5.58 -15.04 26.20
C SER A 50 -5.59 -13.65 25.56
N ILE A 51 -5.66 -13.60 24.24
CA ILE A 51 -5.85 -12.34 23.50
C ILE A 51 -7.21 -11.73 23.89
N PRO A 52 -7.26 -10.47 24.36
CA PRO A 52 -8.52 -9.79 24.64
C PRO A 52 -9.16 -9.33 23.31
N GLU A 53 -10.03 -10.15 22.72
CA GLU A 53 -10.63 -9.90 21.39
C GLU A 53 -11.31 -8.52 21.27
N ALA A 54 -11.93 -8.03 22.35
CA ALA A 54 -12.56 -6.71 22.41
C ALA A 54 -11.57 -5.55 22.17
N MET A 55 -10.26 -5.78 22.38
CA MET A 55 -9.21 -4.79 22.20
C MET A 55 -8.58 -4.82 20.80
N LEU A 56 -8.94 -5.77 19.93
CA LEU A 56 -8.28 -5.90 18.61
C LEU A 56 -8.43 -4.66 17.74
N ILE A 57 -9.60 -3.98 17.78
CA ILE A 57 -9.81 -2.70 17.07
C ILE A 57 -8.90 -1.60 17.63
N VAL A 58 -8.72 -1.56 18.95
CA VAL A 58 -7.83 -0.60 19.60
C VAL A 58 -6.37 -0.90 19.24
N ALA A 59 -5.98 -2.18 19.27
CA ALA A 59 -4.66 -2.63 18.86
C ALA A 59 -4.36 -2.26 17.40
N GLU A 60 -5.33 -2.42 16.49
CA GLU A 60 -5.22 -1.99 15.08
C GLU A 60 -4.90 -0.48 14.98
N MET A 61 -5.67 0.35 15.69
CA MET A 61 -5.47 1.81 15.68
C MET A 61 -4.12 2.21 16.27
N LEU A 62 -3.75 1.63 17.42
CA LEU A 62 -2.48 1.90 18.09
C LEU A 62 -1.30 1.40 17.27
N GLY A 63 -1.40 0.23 16.66
CA GLY A 63 -0.37 -0.36 15.81
C GLY A 63 -0.11 0.48 14.57
N ALA A 64 -1.18 0.94 13.90
CA ALA A 64 -1.07 1.85 12.76
C ALA A 64 -0.38 3.17 13.15
N MET A 65 -0.73 3.74 14.30
CA MET A 65 -0.12 4.96 14.82
C MET A 65 1.35 4.75 15.22
N ALA A 66 1.66 3.62 15.86
CA ALA A 66 3.02 3.26 16.24
C ALA A 66 3.93 3.13 15.01
N ILE A 67 3.45 2.45 13.96
CA ILE A 67 4.17 2.33 12.69
C ILE A 67 4.40 3.70 12.05
N SER A 68 3.37 4.54 11.99
CA SER A 68 3.48 5.88 11.41
C SER A 68 4.53 6.75 12.14
N ASN A 69 4.56 6.66 13.47
CA ASN A 69 5.53 7.40 14.28
C ASN A 69 6.93 6.79 14.22
N ALA A 70 7.05 5.47 14.25
CA ALA A 70 8.32 4.76 14.13
C ALA A 70 9.04 5.14 12.84
N ARG A 71 8.32 5.26 11.72
CA ARG A 71 8.85 5.75 10.44
C ARG A 71 9.39 7.17 10.53
N ARG A 72 8.66 8.06 11.21
CA ARG A 72 9.09 9.45 11.41
C ARG A 72 10.36 9.54 12.26
N ILE A 73 10.46 8.70 13.29
CA ILE A 73 11.56 8.73 14.26
C ILE A 73 12.81 7.99 13.75
N SER A 74 12.65 6.91 13.00
CA SER A 74 13.77 6.12 12.47
C SER A 74 14.63 6.87 11.45
N GLY A 75 14.24 8.10 11.08
CA GLY A 75 14.85 8.83 9.98
C GLY A 75 14.59 8.15 8.65
N TRP A 76 13.63 7.22 8.58
CA TRP A 76 13.12 6.67 7.33
C TRP A 76 12.45 7.80 6.55
N ARG A 77 13.28 8.48 5.77
CA ARG A 77 12.85 9.30 4.66
C ARG A 77 12.44 8.30 3.60
N GLY A 78 11.19 7.82 3.66
CA GLY A 78 10.56 7.24 2.47
C GLY A 78 10.86 8.16 1.28
N GLN A 79 10.99 7.60 0.09
CA GLN A 79 11.39 8.39 -1.08
C GLN A 79 10.59 9.70 -1.15
N THR A 80 11.31 10.78 -1.49
CA THR A 80 10.86 12.15 -1.71
C THR A 80 9.36 12.28 -1.95
N GLU A 81 8.70 13.21 -1.25
CA GLU A 81 7.31 13.64 -1.46
C GLU A 81 6.80 13.24 -2.84
N PRO A 82 5.77 12.37 -2.93
CA PRO A 82 5.33 11.81 -4.20
C PRO A 82 5.09 12.94 -5.19
N ALA A 83 5.51 12.75 -6.44
CA ALA A 83 5.38 13.81 -7.44
C ALA A 83 3.91 14.20 -7.51
N ARG A 84 3.60 15.44 -7.11
CA ARG A 84 2.21 15.86 -6.91
C ARG A 84 1.54 16.01 -8.27
N LEU A 85 0.95 14.95 -8.81
CA LEU A 85 0.08 15.04 -9.98
C LEU A 85 -1.17 15.86 -9.63
N THR A 86 -1.66 16.66 -10.56
CA THR A 86 -3.00 17.25 -10.42
C THR A 86 -4.06 16.16 -10.57
N ASP A 87 -5.28 16.40 -10.08
CA ASP A 87 -6.38 15.44 -10.21
C ASP A 87 -6.61 15.04 -11.68
N ARG A 88 -6.52 16.00 -12.61
CA ARG A 88 -6.65 15.73 -14.05
C ARG A 88 -5.51 14.91 -14.62
N GLN A 89 -4.28 15.14 -14.17
CA GLN A 89 -3.14 14.32 -14.57
C GLN A 89 -3.31 12.89 -14.04
N ARG A 90 -3.69 12.74 -12.76
CA ARG A 90 -3.98 11.45 -12.13
C ARG A 90 -5.10 10.70 -12.86
N ASP A 91 -6.19 11.36 -13.22
CA ASP A 91 -7.29 10.78 -14.00
C ASP A 91 -6.78 10.24 -15.35
N CYS A 92 -5.99 11.03 -16.08
CA CYS A 92 -5.41 10.61 -17.35
C CYS A 92 -4.49 9.39 -17.17
N VAL A 93 -3.65 9.39 -16.12
CA VAL A 93 -2.75 8.25 -15.81
C VAL A 93 -3.54 7.00 -15.44
N LEU A 94 -4.64 7.13 -14.68
CA LEU A 94 -5.48 5.99 -14.30
C LEU A 94 -6.14 5.34 -15.53
N TRP A 95 -6.74 6.14 -16.41
CA TRP A 95 -7.30 5.60 -17.65
C TRP A 95 -6.22 5.02 -18.57
N ALA A 96 -5.04 5.64 -18.57
CA ALA A 96 -3.90 5.12 -19.28
C ALA A 96 -3.44 3.76 -18.75
N ALA A 97 -3.46 3.56 -17.44
CA ALA A 97 -3.17 2.29 -16.76
C ALA A 97 -4.22 1.20 -17.05
N ARG A 98 -5.47 1.59 -17.28
CA ARG A 98 -6.56 0.71 -17.78
C ARG A 98 -6.45 0.37 -19.28
N GLY A 99 -5.34 0.74 -19.93
CA GLY A 99 -5.07 0.43 -21.34
C GLY A 99 -5.78 1.34 -22.35
N LYS A 100 -6.33 2.48 -21.93
CA LYS A 100 -7.04 3.40 -22.83
C LYS A 100 -6.10 4.25 -23.68
N THR A 101 -6.41 4.37 -24.96
CA THR A 101 -5.69 5.30 -25.86
C THR A 101 -6.02 6.74 -25.52
N ASP A 102 -5.15 7.69 -25.88
CA ASP A 102 -5.36 9.12 -25.55
C ASP A 102 -6.69 9.67 -26.11
N TRP A 103 -7.15 9.12 -27.24
CA TRP A 103 -8.46 9.44 -27.83
C TRP A 103 -9.62 8.87 -27.01
N GLU A 104 -9.54 7.61 -26.55
CA GLU A 104 -10.56 7.05 -25.66
C GLU A 104 -10.60 7.81 -24.32
N ILE A 105 -9.44 8.17 -23.76
CA ILE A 105 -9.36 8.96 -22.53
C ILE A 105 -10.03 10.32 -22.73
N SER A 106 -9.80 10.97 -23.86
CA SER A 106 -10.41 12.27 -24.16
C SER A 106 -11.94 12.17 -24.21
N ARG A 107 -12.46 11.10 -24.81
CA ARG A 107 -13.91 10.79 -24.85
C ARG A 107 -14.47 10.52 -23.45
N ILE A 108 -13.73 9.81 -22.61
CA ILE A 108 -14.15 9.46 -21.24
C ILE A 108 -14.15 10.70 -20.33
N LEU A 109 -13.12 11.55 -20.43
CA LEU A 109 -12.95 12.71 -19.55
C LEU A 109 -13.62 13.99 -20.06
N GLY A 110 -14.19 13.97 -21.28
CA GLY A 110 -14.88 15.14 -21.86
C GLY A 110 -13.95 16.30 -22.21
N ILE A 111 -12.69 16.01 -22.58
CA ILE A 111 -11.67 17.00 -22.95
C ILE A 111 -11.07 16.68 -24.31
N SER A 112 -10.27 17.60 -24.87
CA SER A 112 -9.63 17.36 -26.17
C SER A 112 -8.51 16.31 -26.07
N ARG A 113 -8.25 15.58 -27.16
CA ARG A 113 -7.10 14.65 -27.24
C ARG A 113 -5.77 15.36 -26.97
N GLY A 114 -5.59 16.59 -27.46
CA GLY A 114 -4.41 17.41 -27.21
C GLY A 114 -4.21 17.69 -25.72
N THR A 115 -5.31 18.00 -25.01
CA THR A 115 -5.30 18.22 -23.55
C THR A 115 -4.88 16.97 -22.78
N VAL A 116 -5.35 15.78 -23.18
CA VAL A 116 -4.91 14.51 -22.59
C VAL A 116 -3.41 14.28 -22.80
N ILE A 117 -2.92 14.49 -24.02
CA ILE A 117 -1.50 14.34 -24.35
C ILE A 117 -0.66 15.28 -23.47
N GLN A 118 -1.09 16.53 -23.31
CA GLN A 118 -0.41 17.50 -22.46
C GLN A 118 -0.40 17.06 -20.99
N HIS A 119 -1.54 16.65 -20.44
CA HIS A 119 -1.59 16.16 -19.06
C HIS A 119 -0.68 14.94 -18.82
N LEU A 120 -0.64 13.98 -19.74
CA LEU A 120 0.27 12.83 -19.64
C LEU A 120 1.74 13.21 -19.82
N LYS A 121 2.02 14.25 -20.61
CA LYS A 121 3.37 14.80 -20.77
C LYS A 121 3.83 15.50 -19.49
N ASP A 122 3.01 16.40 -18.93
CA ASP A 122 3.32 17.10 -17.69
C ASP A 122 3.49 16.11 -16.52
N ALA A 123 2.66 15.07 -16.47
CA ALA A 123 2.77 14.02 -15.45
C ALA A 123 4.10 13.25 -15.56
N ARG A 124 4.53 12.93 -16.78
CA ARG A 124 5.82 12.31 -17.07
C ARG A 124 6.99 13.19 -16.62
N GLU A 125 6.94 14.49 -16.93
CA GLU A 125 7.95 15.48 -16.54
C GLU A 125 8.05 15.61 -15.01
N ARG A 126 6.93 15.62 -14.29
CA ARG A 126 6.91 15.66 -12.82
C ARG A 126 7.58 14.44 -12.18
N TYR A 127 7.52 13.29 -12.84
CA TYR A 127 8.13 12.04 -12.40
C TYR A 127 9.54 11.82 -12.96
N ASP A 128 10.07 12.75 -13.78
CA ASP A 128 11.31 12.56 -14.54
C ASP A 128 11.34 11.24 -15.33
N THR A 129 10.21 10.92 -15.99
CA THR A 129 10.07 9.70 -16.79
C THR A 129 9.73 10.02 -18.24
N HIS A 130 10.27 9.25 -19.18
CA HIS A 130 9.97 9.43 -20.61
C HIS A 130 8.92 8.44 -21.14
N LYS A 131 8.68 7.34 -20.44
CA LYS A 131 7.78 6.27 -20.89
C LYS A 131 6.48 6.26 -20.10
N ARG A 132 5.37 6.04 -20.82
CA ARG A 132 4.04 5.90 -20.22
C ARG A 132 3.97 4.75 -19.20
N ALA A 133 4.61 3.62 -19.48
CA ALA A 133 4.68 2.50 -18.54
C ALA A 133 5.42 2.86 -17.24
N SER A 134 6.53 3.60 -17.34
CA SER A 134 7.26 4.10 -16.17
C SER A 134 6.41 5.06 -15.34
N LEU A 135 5.69 5.99 -15.97
CA LEU A 135 4.76 6.88 -15.28
C LEU A 135 3.67 6.10 -14.50
N ILE A 136 3.10 5.06 -15.12
CA ILE A 136 2.11 4.21 -14.45
C ILE A 136 2.73 3.48 -13.26
N LEU A 137 3.94 2.94 -13.41
CA LEU A 137 4.66 2.25 -12.33
C LEU A 137 4.95 3.21 -11.16
N CYS A 138 5.44 4.42 -11.44
CA CYS A 138 5.69 5.44 -10.43
C CYS A 138 4.40 5.87 -9.73
N ALA A 139 3.30 6.08 -10.46
CA ALA A 139 2.01 6.45 -9.87
C ALA A 139 1.40 5.32 -9.01
N LEU A 140 1.67 4.05 -9.34
CA LEU A 140 1.31 2.90 -8.51
C LEU A 140 2.21 2.80 -7.27
N TYR A 141 3.52 3.02 -7.43
CA TYR A 141 4.51 3.02 -6.37
C TYR A 141 4.22 4.11 -5.34
N ASP A 142 3.82 5.30 -5.78
CA ASP A 142 3.46 6.41 -4.88
C ASP A 142 2.06 6.28 -4.28
N GLY A 143 1.30 5.24 -4.64
CA GLY A 143 -0.09 5.06 -4.21
C GLY A 143 -1.08 6.09 -4.73
N LEU A 144 -0.68 6.93 -5.71
CA LEU A 144 -1.61 7.86 -6.38
C LEU A 144 -2.70 7.11 -7.15
N ILE A 145 -2.40 5.94 -7.69
CA ILE A 145 -3.39 5.01 -8.22
C ILE A 145 -3.15 3.64 -7.61
N SER A 146 -4.19 2.80 -7.52
CA SER A 146 -4.07 1.43 -7.01
C SER A 146 -4.47 0.39 -8.04
N PHE A 147 -4.01 -0.84 -7.85
CA PHE A 147 -4.48 -2.00 -8.64
C PHE A 147 -6.00 -2.17 -8.54
N ALA A 148 -6.60 -1.86 -7.39
CA ALA A 148 -8.05 -1.93 -7.21
C ALA A 148 -8.77 -0.90 -8.10
N ASP A 149 -8.21 0.29 -8.31
CA ASP A 149 -8.76 1.29 -9.23
C ASP A 149 -8.70 0.82 -10.68
N ILE A 150 -7.65 0.09 -11.05
CA ILE A 150 -7.46 -0.46 -12.40
C ILE A 150 -8.43 -1.63 -12.64
N PHE A 151 -8.45 -2.63 -11.74
CA PHE A 151 -9.19 -3.88 -11.94
C PHE A 151 -10.69 -3.77 -11.68
N ARG A 152 -11.15 -2.95 -10.72
CA ARG A 152 -12.61 -2.77 -10.47
C ARG A 152 -13.35 -2.21 -11.69
N TRP A 153 -12.65 -1.54 -12.60
CA TRP A 153 -13.23 -1.09 -13.85
C TRP A 153 -13.46 -2.24 -14.84
N LEU A 154 -12.56 -3.23 -14.90
CA LEU A 154 -12.74 -4.39 -15.78
C LEU A 154 -13.93 -5.26 -15.36
N ALA A 155 -14.19 -5.36 -14.05
CA ALA A 155 -15.32 -6.11 -13.52
C ALA A 155 -16.70 -5.45 -13.77
N ARG A 156 -16.73 -4.22 -14.29
CA ARG A 156 -17.97 -3.48 -14.64
C ARG A 156 -18.25 -3.44 -16.15
N ARG A 157 -17.48 -4.17 -16.95
CA ARG A 157 -17.72 -4.42 -18.37
C ARG A 157 -18.39 -5.77 -18.56
#